data_AF-A0A2X3UGM1-F1
#
_entry.id   AF-A0A2X3UGM1-F1
#
_cell.length_a   1.000
_cell.length_b   1.000
_cell.length_c   1.000
_cell.angle_alpha   90.00
_cell.angle_beta   90.00
_cell.angle_gamma   90.00
#
_symmetry.space_group_name_H-M   'P 1'
#
loop_
_entity.id
_entity.type
_entity.pdbx_description
1 polymer ?
#
loop_
_entity_poly.entity_id
_entity_poly.type
_entity_poly.pdbx_seq_one_letter_code
_entity_poly.pdbx_strand_id
1 'polypeptide(L)'
;MAVAPNKTLRVISQIFVDVVRGIPLMIVAAFIYWGIPNLIENITGHQSPINDFVAATIALSLNGGAYIAEIVRGGIEAVPIGQMEASRSLGVPYNTTMRKIILPQAVRLMLPNFINQFVISLKDTTIVSAIGLVELFQTGKIIIARNYQSFRMYAILAIIYLVIITCLTKLAKRLEKRLK
;
A
#
# COMPACT_ATOMS: atom_id res chain seq x y z
N MET A 1 -0.28 20.21 -1.71
CA MET A 1 -1.71 20.59 -1.59
C MET A 1 -2.54 19.31 -1.65
N ALA A 2 -3.54 19.08 -0.79
CA ALA A 2 -4.45 17.96 -1.03
C ALA A 2 -5.38 18.30 -2.19
N VAL A 3 -5.61 17.32 -3.06
CA VAL A 3 -6.27 17.48 -4.36
C VAL A 3 -7.78 17.77 -4.23
N ALA A 4 -8.39 17.43 -3.08
CA ALA A 4 -9.80 17.65 -2.85
C ALA A 4 -10.12 19.15 -2.64
N PRO A 5 -11.16 19.68 -3.32
CA PRO A 5 -11.57 21.08 -3.16
C PRO A 5 -12.21 21.38 -1.80
N ASN A 6 -12.67 20.35 -1.06
CA ASN A 6 -13.29 20.49 0.26
C ASN A 6 -12.23 20.43 1.39
N LYS A 7 -12.17 21.49 2.21
CA LYS A 7 -11.24 21.61 3.35
C LYS A 7 -11.36 20.47 4.36
N THR A 8 -12.57 19.99 4.65
CA THR A 8 -12.80 18.90 5.61
C THR A 8 -12.25 17.58 5.09
N LEU A 9 -12.54 17.23 3.83
CA LEU A 9 -12.02 16.02 3.21
C LEU A 9 -10.49 16.02 3.15
N ARG A 10 -9.90 17.19 2.89
CA ARG A 10 -8.45 17.39 2.90
C ARG A 10 -7.84 17.10 4.26
N VAL A 11 -8.42 17.62 5.34
CA VAL A 11 -7.91 17.40 6.70
C VAL A 11 -8.04 15.92 7.10
N ILE A 12 -9.20 15.30 6.86
CA ILE A 12 -9.43 13.88 7.18
C ILE A 12 -8.44 12.99 6.42
N SER A 13 -8.26 13.23 5.12
CA SER A 13 -7.33 12.45 4.30
C SER A 13 -5.88 12.62 4.77
N GLN A 14 -5.49 13.84 5.15
CA GLN A 14 -4.15 14.12 5.65
C GLN A 14 -3.90 13.37 6.98
N ILE A 15 -4.82 13.46 7.93
CA ILE A 15 -4.72 12.75 9.21
C ILE A 15 -4.60 11.25 8.97
N PHE A 16 -5.44 10.68 8.09
CA PHE A 16 -5.36 9.26 7.74
C PHE A 16 -3.96 8.88 7.22
N VAL A 17 -3.43 9.63 6.24
CA VAL A 17 -2.11 9.36 5.66
C VAL A 17 -1.00 9.48 6.72
N ASP A 18 -1.03 10.53 7.52
CA ASP A 18 -0.01 10.82 8.53
C ASP A 18 -0.01 9.74 9.63
N VAL A 19 -1.19 9.33 10.12
CA VAL A 19 -1.32 8.29 11.14
C VAL A 19 -0.85 6.94 10.61
N VAL A 20 -1.36 6.51 9.45
CA VAL A 20 -1.07 5.17 8.93
C VAL A 20 0.39 5.03 8.51
N ARG A 21 1.03 6.09 7.98
CA ARG A 21 2.46 6.06 7.64
C ARG A 21 3.36 6.30 8.85
N GLY A 22 2.85 6.94 9.90
CA GLY A 22 3.57 7.18 11.15
C GLY A 22 3.65 5.96 12.06
N ILE A 23 2.73 5.00 11.91
CA ILE A 23 2.69 3.77 12.71
C ILE A 23 3.29 2.61 11.89
N PRO A 24 4.23 1.82 12.45
CA PRO A 24 4.75 0.64 11.77
C PRO A 24 3.63 -0.34 11.41
N LEU A 25 3.66 -0.89 10.18
CA LEU A 25 2.65 -1.84 9.69
C LEU A 25 2.43 -3.03 10.66
N MET A 26 3.50 -3.50 11.29
CA MET A 26 3.42 -4.57 12.29
C MET A 26 2.47 -4.21 13.45
N ILE A 27 2.58 -2.97 13.95
CA ILE A 27 1.75 -2.47 15.05
C ILE A 27 0.30 -2.32 14.58
N VAL A 28 0.08 -1.82 13.36
CA VAL A 28 -1.27 -1.73 12.76
C VAL A 28 -1.91 -3.13 12.64
N ALA A 29 -1.17 -4.11 12.12
CA ALA A 29 -1.64 -5.48 11.99
C ALA A 29 -1.97 -6.13 13.35
N ALA A 30 -1.08 -5.97 14.34
CA ALA A 30 -1.30 -6.45 15.70
C ALA A 30 -2.52 -5.77 16.37
N PHE A 31 -2.71 -4.47 16.14
CA PHE A 31 -3.84 -3.72 16.67
C PHE A 31 -5.17 -4.19 16.06
N ILE A 32 -5.19 -4.49 14.75
CA ILE A 32 -6.39 -5.01 14.08
C ILE A 32 -6.69 -6.44 14.52
N TYR A 33 -5.67 -7.30 14.60
CA TYR A 33 -5.87 -8.73 14.88
C TYR A 33 -6.11 -9.04 16.36
N TRP A 34 -5.41 -8.37 17.27
CA TRP A 34 -5.55 -8.58 18.72
C TRP A 34 -6.17 -7.38 19.44
N GLY A 35 -5.70 -6.17 19.15
CA GLY A 35 -6.11 -4.96 19.89
C GLY A 35 -7.61 -4.69 19.86
N ILE A 36 -8.20 -4.61 18.67
CA ILE A 36 -9.62 -4.30 18.48
C ILE A 36 -10.52 -5.41 19.04
N PRO A 37 -10.34 -6.70 18.70
CA PRO A 37 -11.09 -7.79 19.30
C PRO A 37 -11.06 -7.79 20.83
N ASN A 38 -9.88 -7.64 21.44
CA ASN A 38 -9.73 -7.61 22.89
C ASN A 38 -10.44 -6.40 23.51
N LEU A 39 -10.40 -5.23 22.86
CA LEU A 39 -11.13 -4.06 23.34
C LEU A 39 -12.65 -4.27 23.28
N ILE A 40 -13.16 -4.85 22.20
CA ILE A 40 -14.58 -5.20 22.06
C ILE A 40 -14.99 -6.19 23.14
N GLU A 41 -14.20 -7.24 23.38
CA GLU A 41 -14.45 -8.22 24.43
C GLU A 41 -14.48 -7.57 25.81
N ASN A 42 -13.55 -6.67 26.12
CA ASN A 42 -13.52 -5.96 27.40
C ASN A 42 -14.76 -5.06 27.62
N ILE A 43 -15.30 -4.46 26.56
CA ILE A 43 -16.47 -3.56 26.66
C ILE A 43 -17.78 -4.34 26.64
N THR A 44 -17.87 -5.41 25.84
CA THR A 44 -19.12 -6.13 25.56
C THR A 44 -19.25 -7.44 26.33
N GLY A 45 -18.16 -7.96 26.89
CA GLY A 45 -18.08 -9.30 27.49
C GLY A 45 -18.11 -10.45 26.48
N HIS A 46 -18.14 -10.16 25.17
CA HIS A 46 -18.26 -11.17 24.12
C HIS A 46 -17.02 -11.20 23.24
N GLN A 47 -16.49 -12.40 23.02
CA GLN A 47 -15.38 -12.62 22.10
C GLN A 47 -15.79 -12.30 20.67
N SER A 48 -14.97 -11.49 19.99
CA SER A 48 -15.16 -11.13 18.59
C SER A 48 -13.85 -11.38 17.82
N PRO A 49 -13.43 -12.64 17.66
CA PRO A 49 -12.19 -12.96 16.97
C PRO A 49 -12.31 -12.57 15.50
N ILE A 50 -11.25 -11.98 14.95
CA ILE A 50 -11.15 -11.67 13.53
C ILE A 50 -10.31 -12.75 12.84
N ASN A 51 -10.69 -13.11 11.62
CA ASN A 51 -9.88 -14.00 10.80
C ASN A 51 -8.52 -13.34 10.46
N ASP A 52 -7.44 -14.12 10.53
CA ASP A 52 -6.05 -13.68 10.30
C ASP A 52 -5.83 -13.11 8.90
N PHE A 53 -6.38 -13.75 7.87
CA PHE A 53 -6.30 -13.29 6.48
C PHE A 53 -7.07 -11.97 6.29
N VAL A 54 -8.24 -11.82 6.91
CA VAL A 54 -9.01 -10.56 6.89
C VAL A 54 -8.25 -9.45 7.59
N ALA A 55 -7.72 -9.69 8.79
CA ALA A 55 -6.95 -8.72 9.54
C ALA A 55 -5.70 -8.26 8.77
N ALA A 56 -4.95 -9.22 8.20
CA ALA A 56 -3.80 -8.94 7.35
C ALA A 56 -4.19 -8.10 6.12
N THR A 57 -5.29 -8.44 5.46
CA THR A 57 -5.79 -7.71 4.29
C THR A 57 -6.14 -6.27 4.65
N ILE A 58 -6.82 -6.03 5.78
CA ILE A 58 -7.14 -4.68 6.24
C ILE A 58 -5.84 -3.91 6.55
N ALA A 59 -4.91 -4.49 7.30
CA ALA A 59 -3.65 -3.84 7.67
C ALA A 59 -2.83 -3.43 6.44
N LEU A 60 -2.64 -4.36 5.49
CA LEU A 60 -1.91 -4.11 4.24
C LEU A 60 -2.65 -3.10 3.35
N SER A 61 -3.99 -3.13 3.30
CA SER A 61 -4.78 -2.20 2.50
C SER A 61 -4.74 -0.78 3.06
N LEU A 62 -4.79 -0.61 4.38
CA LEU A 62 -4.64 0.69 5.03
C LEU A 62 -3.27 1.27 4.72
N ASN A 63 -2.21 0.48 4.97
CA ASN A 63 -0.84 0.91 4.75
C ASN A 63 -0.58 1.23 3.27
N GLY A 64 -0.88 0.29 2.37
CA GLY A 64 -0.76 0.49 0.92
C GLY A 64 -1.60 1.66 0.41
N GLY A 65 -2.82 1.82 0.92
CA GLY A 65 -3.71 2.94 0.59
C GLY A 65 -3.15 4.31 0.95
N ALA A 66 -2.50 4.43 2.12
CA ALA A 66 -1.87 5.67 2.54
C ALA A 66 -0.67 6.06 1.65
N TYR A 67 0.17 5.09 1.26
CA TYR A 67 1.26 5.34 0.31
C TYR A 67 0.74 5.64 -1.11
N ILE A 68 -0.30 4.93 -1.56
CA ILE A 68 -0.97 5.19 -2.84
C ILE A 68 -1.55 6.61 -2.89
N ALA A 69 -2.17 7.08 -1.81
CA ALA A 69 -2.71 8.45 -1.75
C ALA A 69 -1.61 9.51 -2.01
N GLU A 70 -0.42 9.30 -1.47
CA GLU A 70 0.73 10.18 -1.67
C GLU A 70 1.33 10.08 -3.06
N ILE A 71 1.36 8.87 -3.64
CA ILE A 71 1.73 8.68 -5.05
C ILE A 71 0.76 9.45 -5.96
N VAL A 72 -0.54 9.37 -5.70
CA VAL A 72 -1.56 10.08 -6.46
C VAL A 72 -1.40 11.59 -6.34
N ARG A 73 -1.21 12.10 -5.11
CA ARG A 73 -0.96 13.52 -4.86
C ARG A 73 0.29 14.00 -5.60
N GLY A 74 1.41 13.30 -5.43
CA GLY A 74 2.68 13.65 -6.07
C GLY A 74 2.60 13.59 -7.60
N GLY A 75 1.88 12.62 -8.16
CA GLY A 75 1.68 12.51 -9.60
C GLY A 75 0.83 13.62 -10.21
N ILE A 76 -0.17 14.11 -9.48
CA ILE A 76 -0.98 15.27 -9.91
C ILE A 76 -0.16 16.55 -9.81
N GLU A 77 0.60 16.74 -8.72
CA GLU A 77 1.49 17.90 -8.54
C GLU A 77 2.64 17.94 -9.56
N ALA A 78 3.04 16.78 -10.11
CA ALA A 78 4.07 16.69 -11.13
C ALA A 78 3.61 17.11 -12.54
N VAL A 79 2.30 17.28 -12.79
CA VAL A 79 1.81 17.80 -14.06
C VAL A 79 2.13 19.29 -14.16
N PRO A 80 2.74 19.78 -15.27
CA PRO A 80 3.09 21.19 -15.42
C PRO A 80 1.88 22.11 -15.19
N ILE A 81 2.05 23.12 -14.33
CA ILE A 81 0.96 24.03 -13.94
C ILE A 81 0.32 24.74 -15.16
N GLY A 82 1.12 24.99 -16.20
CA GLY A 82 0.66 25.57 -17.47
C GLY A 82 -0.46 24.77 -18.17
N GLN A 83 -0.57 23.46 -17.94
CA GLN A 83 -1.69 22.65 -18.45
C GLN A 83 -3.03 23.10 -17.84
N MET A 84 -3.03 23.39 -16.54
CA MET A 84 -4.21 23.91 -15.85
C MET A 84 -4.50 25.34 -16.31
N GLU A 85 -3.48 26.21 -16.36
CA GLU A 85 -3.63 27.61 -16.76
C GLU A 85 -4.16 27.73 -18.20
N ALA A 86 -3.59 27.01 -19.16
CA ALA A 86 -4.04 27.00 -20.55
C ALA A 86 -5.51 26.55 -20.68
N SER A 87 -5.88 25.46 -20.00
CA SER A 87 -7.26 24.96 -20.01
C SER A 87 -8.24 25.99 -19.42
N ARG A 88 -7.85 26.67 -18.34
CA ARG A 88 -8.67 27.72 -17.72
C ARG A 88 -8.79 28.96 -18.60
N SER A 89 -7.74 29.35 -19.33
CA SER A 89 -7.77 30.43 -20.32
C SER A 89 -8.70 30.14 -21.49
N LEU A 90 -8.90 28.86 -21.82
CA LEU A 90 -9.89 28.42 -22.82
C LEU A 90 -11.32 28.31 -22.26
N GLY A 91 -11.56 28.74 -21.01
CA GLY A 91 -12.88 28.69 -20.38
C GLY A 91 -13.32 27.28 -19.93
N VAL A 92 -12.42 26.29 -19.94
CA VAL A 92 -12.77 24.92 -19.58
C VAL A 92 -12.97 24.80 -18.06
N PRO A 93 -14.08 24.19 -17.59
CA PRO A 93 -14.34 24.04 -16.16
C PRO A 93 -13.35 23.06 -15.49
N TYR A 94 -13.05 23.28 -14.22
CA TYR A 94 -12.05 22.52 -13.44
C TYR A 94 -12.23 21.00 -13.53
N ASN A 95 -13.47 20.50 -13.39
CA ASN A 95 -13.74 19.06 -13.43
C ASN A 95 -13.40 18.45 -14.79
N THR A 96 -13.68 19.18 -15.89
CA THR A 96 -13.33 18.75 -17.24
C THR A 96 -11.83 18.78 -17.45
N THR A 97 -11.16 19.85 -17.02
CA THR A 97 -9.68 19.96 -17.04
C THR A 97 -9.03 18.82 -16.26
N MET A 98 -9.49 18.55 -15.04
CA MET A 98 -8.96 17.49 -14.20
C MET A 98 -9.13 16.11 -14.86
N ARG A 99 -10.35 15.79 -15.31
CA ARG A 99 -10.65 14.47 -15.89
C ARG A 99 -9.99 14.23 -17.24
N LYS A 100 -9.96 15.23 -18.12
CA LYS A 100 -9.55 15.05 -19.53
C LYS A 100 -8.10 15.46 -19.81
N ILE A 101 -7.49 16.30 -18.98
CA ILE A 101 -6.16 16.86 -19.24
C ILE A 101 -5.19 16.42 -18.15
N ILE A 102 -5.47 16.72 -16.88
CA ILE A 102 -4.53 16.52 -15.78
C ILE A 102 -4.40 15.05 -15.40
N LEU A 103 -5.50 14.37 -15.06
CA LEU A 103 -5.47 12.98 -14.60
C LEU A 103 -4.82 12.01 -15.60
N PRO A 104 -5.11 12.07 -16.92
CA PRO A 104 -4.44 11.19 -17.88
C PRO A 104 -2.92 11.38 -17.92
N GLN A 105 -2.43 12.61 -17.77
CA GLN A 105 -0.99 12.91 -17.68
C GLN A 105 -0.41 12.43 -16.36
N ALA A 106 -1.09 12.74 -15.25
CA ALA A 106 -0.68 12.36 -13.91
C ALA A 106 -0.57 10.83 -13.77
N VAL A 107 -1.52 10.06 -14.31
CA VAL A 107 -1.50 8.58 -14.26
C VAL A 107 -0.22 8.01 -14.89
N ARG A 108 0.24 8.58 -16.02
CA ARG A 108 1.49 8.17 -16.66
C ARG A 108 2.70 8.47 -15.77
N LEU A 109 2.69 9.60 -15.06
CA LEU A 109 3.74 9.99 -14.13
C LEU A 109 3.75 9.13 -12.85
N MET A 110 2.58 8.69 -12.36
CA MET A 110 2.46 7.85 -11.16
C MET A 110 2.84 6.39 -11.38
N LEU A 111 2.70 5.89 -12.61
CA LEU A 111 2.80 4.46 -12.90
C LEU A 111 4.08 3.78 -12.37
N PRO A 112 5.29 4.36 -12.51
CA PRO A 112 6.51 3.77 -11.96
C PRO A 112 6.45 3.63 -10.43
N ASN A 113 5.84 4.60 -9.75
CA ASN A 113 5.68 4.59 -8.30
C ASN A 113 4.65 3.55 -7.84
N PHE A 114 3.56 3.35 -8.60
CA PHE A 114 2.60 2.27 -8.31
C PHE A 114 3.25 0.90 -8.37
N ILE A 115 4.07 0.66 -9.40
CA ILE A 115 4.84 -0.57 -9.56
C ILE A 115 5.77 -0.78 -8.36
N ASN A 116 6.50 0.25 -7.97
CA ASN A 116 7.41 0.18 -6.82
C ASN A 116 6.64 -0.12 -5.52
N GLN A 117 5.50 0.55 -5.33
CA GLN A 117 4.65 0.33 -4.16
C GLN A 117 4.09 -1.10 -4.11
N PHE A 118 3.72 -1.67 -5.25
CA PHE A 118 3.28 -3.07 -5.33
C PHE A 118 4.38 -4.04 -4.89
N VAL A 119 5.63 -3.82 -5.32
CA VAL A 119 6.78 -4.62 -4.88
C VAL A 119 7.05 -4.48 -3.38
N ILE A 120 6.88 -3.28 -2.83
CA ILE A 120 7.00 -3.03 -1.39
C ILE A 120 5.90 -3.79 -0.64
N SER A 121 4.64 -3.67 -1.05
CA SER A 121 3.52 -4.37 -0.42
C SER A 121 3.67 -5.90 -0.44
N LEU A 122 4.28 -6.46 -1.49
CA LEU A 122 4.62 -7.89 -1.54
C LEU A 122 5.70 -8.31 -0.52
N LYS A 123 6.64 -7.43 -0.20
CA LYS A 123 7.62 -7.70 0.87
C LYS A 123 6.95 -7.58 2.23
N ASP A 124 6.09 -6.57 2.38
CA ASP A 124 5.36 -6.29 3.62
C ASP A 124 4.40 -7.41 4.02
N THR A 125 3.98 -8.30 3.11
CA THR A 125 3.22 -9.49 3.49
C THR A 125 4.01 -10.40 4.44
N THR A 126 5.34 -10.33 4.44
CA THR A 126 6.17 -11.05 5.41
C THR A 126 5.90 -10.60 6.85
N ILE A 127 5.53 -9.33 7.04
CA ILE A 127 5.27 -8.74 8.36
C ILE A 127 4.03 -9.36 9.00
N VAL A 128 2.98 -9.65 8.21
CA VAL A 128 1.75 -10.25 8.75
C VAL A 128 1.91 -11.70 9.21
N SER A 129 3.04 -12.36 8.90
CA SER A 129 3.39 -13.65 9.52
C SER A 129 3.48 -13.59 11.04
N ALA A 130 3.74 -12.41 11.61
CA ALA A 130 3.83 -12.22 13.05
C ALA A 130 2.47 -12.28 13.75
N ILE A 131 1.36 -12.00 13.05
CA ILE A 131 0.00 -12.18 13.58
C ILE A 131 -0.51 -13.62 13.37
N GLY A 132 0.34 -14.54 12.90
CA GLY A 132 0.03 -15.95 12.76
C GLY A 132 -0.44 -16.39 11.37
N LEU A 133 -0.62 -15.44 10.43
CA LEU A 133 -1.00 -15.78 9.06
C LEU A 133 0.05 -16.67 8.40
N VAL A 134 -0.38 -17.80 7.85
CA VAL A 134 0.49 -18.72 7.12
C VAL A 134 0.71 -18.23 5.69
N GLU A 135 1.73 -17.41 5.50
CA GLU A 135 2.29 -17.04 4.19
C GLU A 135 3.65 -17.71 3.95
N LEU A 136 4.38 -17.30 2.91
CA LEU A 136 5.61 -17.94 2.46
C LEU A 136 6.69 -17.98 3.56
N PHE A 137 6.95 -16.88 4.25
CA PHE A 137 7.94 -16.82 5.32
C PHE A 137 7.49 -17.61 6.56
N GLN A 138 6.21 -17.54 6.94
CA GLN A 138 5.63 -18.35 8.01
C GLN A 138 5.75 -19.85 7.71
N THR A 139 5.52 -20.25 6.46
CA THR A 139 5.69 -21.64 6.01
C THR A 139 7.12 -22.11 6.23
N GLY A 140 8.11 -21.26 5.93
CA GLY A 140 9.51 -21.55 6.24
C GLY A 140 9.79 -21.68 7.73
N LYS A 141 9.24 -20.80 8.57
CA LYS A 141 9.36 -20.93 10.04
C LYS A 141 8.76 -22.24 10.56
N ILE A 142 7.63 -22.69 10.00
CA ILE A 142 7.01 -23.98 10.35
C ILE A 142 7.93 -25.16 9.98
N ILE A 143 8.60 -25.11 8.82
CA ILE A 143 9.55 -26.14 8.40
C ILE A 143 10.79 -26.14 9.31
N ILE A 144 11.33 -24.96 9.63
CA ILE A 144 12.47 -24.80 10.55
C ILE A 144 12.15 -25.39 11.91
N ALA A 145 10.94 -25.17 12.44
CA ALA A 145 10.52 -25.72 13.72
C ALA A 145 10.51 -27.26 13.75
N ARG A 146 10.42 -27.92 12.58
CA ARG A 146 10.40 -29.39 12.45
C ARG A 146 11.79 -29.99 12.26
N ASN A 147 12.71 -29.29 11.59
CA ASN A 147 13.99 -29.86 11.18
C ASN A 147 15.22 -29.10 11.73
N TYR A 148 15.01 -27.97 12.40
CA TYR A 148 16.04 -27.08 12.96
C TYR A 148 17.06 -26.54 11.95
N GLN A 149 16.78 -26.61 10.64
CA GLN A 149 17.69 -26.17 9.57
C GLN A 149 17.45 -24.71 9.15
N SER A 150 17.60 -23.76 10.09
CA SER A 150 17.31 -22.34 9.88
C SER A 150 18.05 -21.71 8.71
N PHE A 151 19.38 -21.89 8.64
CA PHE A 151 20.20 -21.29 7.59
C PHE A 151 19.76 -21.73 6.18
N ARG A 152 19.58 -23.04 5.99
CA ARG A 152 19.16 -23.62 4.70
C ARG A 152 17.78 -23.09 4.29
N MET A 153 16.82 -23.04 5.21
CA MET A 153 15.47 -22.59 4.89
C MET A 153 15.42 -21.09 4.59
N TYR A 154 16.13 -20.25 5.36
CA TYR A 154 16.21 -18.82 5.07
C TYR A 154 16.92 -18.52 3.74
N ALA A 155 17.95 -19.29 3.36
CA ALA A 155 18.58 -19.17 2.05
C ALA A 155 17.59 -19.50 0.91
N ILE A 156 16.79 -20.56 1.07
CA ILE A 156 15.74 -20.92 0.09
C ILE A 156 14.71 -19.79 -0.02
N LEU A 157 14.20 -19.28 1.11
CA LEU A 157 13.25 -18.17 1.12
C LEU A 157 13.82 -16.93 0.43
N ALA A 158 15.06 -16.56 0.74
CA ALA A 158 15.73 -15.42 0.13
C ALA A 158 15.81 -15.55 -1.40
N ILE A 159 16.14 -16.74 -1.92
CA ILE A 159 16.16 -17.01 -3.36
C ILE A 159 14.75 -16.89 -3.96
N ILE A 160 13.73 -17.46 -3.31
CA ILE A 160 12.33 -17.39 -3.80
C ILE A 160 11.87 -15.94 -3.89
N TYR A 161 12.02 -15.15 -2.81
CA TYR A 161 11.67 -13.73 -2.82
C TYR A 161 12.47 -12.97 -3.89
N LEU A 162 13.78 -13.22 -4.00
CA LEU A 162 14.63 -12.57 -5.01
C LEU A 162 14.13 -12.85 -6.43
N VAL A 163 13.79 -14.11 -6.75
CA VAL A 163 13.28 -14.49 -8.08
C VAL A 163 11.94 -13.82 -8.37
N ILE A 164 10.98 -13.91 -7.44
CA ILE A 164 9.64 -13.33 -7.60
C ILE A 164 9.74 -11.80 -7.79
N ILE A 165 10.44 -11.12 -6.88
CA ILE A 165 10.57 -9.66 -6.90
C ILE A 165 11.32 -9.19 -8.15
N THR A 166 12.38 -9.88 -8.54
CA THR A 166 13.15 -9.54 -9.75
C THR A 166 12.31 -9.74 -11.02
N CYS A 167 11.57 -10.84 -11.13
CA CYS A 167 10.67 -11.08 -12.25
C CYS A 167 9.59 -10.02 -12.35
N LEU A 168 8.93 -9.69 -11.24
CA LEU A 168 7.90 -8.65 -11.19
C LEU A 168 8.47 -7.27 -11.54
N THR A 169 9.61 -6.91 -10.97
CA THR A 169 10.27 -5.62 -11.26
C THR A 169 10.65 -5.52 -12.74
N LYS A 170 11.19 -6.59 -13.34
CA LYS A 170 11.52 -6.62 -14.78
C LYS A 170 10.28 -6.53 -15.66
N LEU A 171 9.22 -7.26 -15.33
CA LEU A 171 7.94 -7.20 -16.06
C LEU A 171 7.36 -5.78 -16.00
N ALA A 172 7.36 -5.19 -14.83
CA ALA A 172 6.81 -3.87 -14.62
C ALA A 172 7.61 -2.77 -15.33
N LYS A 173 8.95 -2.85 -15.34
CA LYS A 173 9.79 -1.97 -16.17
C LYS A 173 9.52 -2.12 -17.67
N ARG A 174 9.19 -3.32 -18.15
CA ARG A 174 8.80 -3.53 -19.57
C ARG A 174 7.45 -2.89 -19.86
N LEU A 175 6.49 -2.96 -18.94
CA LEU A 175 5.20 -2.29 -19.08
C LEU A 175 5.34 -0.76 -19.05
N GLU A 176 6.20 -0.22 -18.18
CA GLU A 176 6.50 1.22 -18.12
C GLU A 176 7.01 1.74 -19.48
N LYS A 177 7.94 1.01 -20.12
CA LYS A 177 8.48 1.40 -21.44
C LYS A 177 7.47 1.41 -22.58
N ARG A 178 6.33 0.72 -22.45
CA ARG A 178 5.26 0.71 -23.45
C ARG A 178 4.23 1.83 -23.24
N LEU A 179 4.26 2.48 -22.08
CA LEU A 179 3.29 3.51 -21.67
C LEU A 179 3.90 4.93 -21.69
N LYS A 180 5.23 5.03 -21.81
CA LYS A 180 5.91 6.22 -22.32
C LYS A 180 5.78 6.28 -23.83
#